data_AF-A0A954NZ04-F1
#
_entry.id   AF-A0A954NZ04-F1
#
_cell.length_a   1.000
_cell.length_b   1.000
_cell.length_c   1.000
_cell.angle_alpha   90.00
_cell.angle_beta   90.00
_cell.angle_gamma   90.00
#
_symmetry.space_group_name_H-M   'P 1'
#
loop_
_entity.id
_entity.type
_entity.pdbx_description
1 polymer ?
#
loop_
_entity_poly.entity_id
_entity_poly.type
_entity_poly.pdbx_seq_one_letter_code
_entity_poly.pdbx_strand_id
1 'polypeptide(L)'
;KTSAGWQADQASIFDLSSNGPFRPEGWTSADASGMPIFPLVVRHDELQRGVIEHALRVTVSRTRQAYVYPATHYASQSSNENLPRMGERIRLRADYDVSRHSPPVQIILTAMKTYGLLVADNGIDWAVSVAADPRIPNLHSELRKIQGSDFEVVVAPEDYHPPQ
;
A
#
# COMPACT_ATOMS: atom_id res chain seq x y z
N LYS A 1 -13.28 -17.90 -14.30
CA LYS A 1 -13.68 -18.08 -15.71
C LYS A 1 -14.54 -19.35 -15.80
N THR A 2 -15.84 -19.20 -16.06
CA THR A 2 -16.74 -20.32 -16.35
C THR A 2 -16.83 -20.50 -17.86
N SER A 3 -17.57 -21.51 -18.32
CA SER A 3 -17.93 -21.65 -19.74
C SER A 3 -18.69 -20.44 -20.28
N ALA A 4 -19.35 -19.66 -19.42
CA ALA A 4 -20.07 -18.43 -19.76
C ALA A 4 -19.20 -17.16 -19.70
N GLY A 5 -17.90 -17.27 -19.40
CA GLY A 5 -16.97 -16.14 -19.38
C GLY A 5 -16.44 -15.79 -17.98
N TRP A 6 -16.25 -14.49 -17.71
CA TRP A 6 -15.78 -13.97 -16.43
C TRP A 6 -16.94 -13.40 -15.63
N GLN A 7 -16.95 -13.67 -14.32
CA GLN A 7 -17.89 -13.07 -13.39
C GLN A 7 -17.11 -12.12 -12.48
N ALA A 8 -17.65 -10.93 -12.26
CA ALA A 8 -17.13 -10.02 -11.25
C ALA A 8 -17.60 -10.49 -9.87
N ASP A 9 -16.65 -10.69 -8.97
CA ASP A 9 -16.93 -11.10 -7.58
C ASP A 9 -17.26 -9.88 -6.70
N GLN A 10 -16.70 -8.72 -7.04
CA GLN A 10 -16.74 -7.52 -6.20
C GLN A 10 -16.69 -6.25 -7.06
N ALA A 11 -17.47 -5.24 -6.66
CA ALA A 11 -17.32 -3.85 -7.13
C ALA A 11 -17.41 -2.89 -5.94
N SER A 12 -16.44 -1.98 -5.81
CA SER A 12 -16.38 -0.99 -4.72
C SER A 12 -16.23 0.41 -5.27
N ILE A 13 -17.01 1.35 -4.73
CA ILE A 13 -16.99 2.75 -5.11
C ILE A 13 -16.42 3.55 -3.94
N PHE A 14 -15.55 4.51 -4.25
CA PHE A 14 -14.87 5.39 -3.31
C PHE A 14 -14.98 6.83 -3.82
N ASP A 15 -15.42 7.76 -2.97
CA ASP A 15 -15.35 9.19 -3.27
C ASP A 15 -13.95 9.72 -2.90
N LEU A 16 -13.11 9.88 -3.91
CA LEU A 16 -11.73 10.36 -3.78
C LEU A 16 -11.62 11.89 -3.57
N SER A 17 -12.76 12.62 -3.58
CA SER A 17 -12.80 14.04 -3.23
C SER A 17 -12.99 14.28 -1.72
N SER A 18 -13.27 13.21 -0.97
CA SER A 18 -13.42 13.22 0.49
C SER A 18 -12.22 12.58 1.19
N ASN A 19 -12.04 12.87 2.48
CA ASN A 19 -11.05 12.21 3.33
C ASN A 19 -11.67 11.12 4.24
N GLY A 20 -12.87 10.64 3.90
CA GLY A 20 -13.59 9.59 4.62
C GLY A 20 -14.91 10.03 5.27
N PRO A 21 -15.69 9.07 5.80
CA PRO A 21 -15.49 7.62 5.66
C PRO A 21 -15.82 7.13 4.24
N PHE A 22 -14.97 6.29 3.65
CA PHE A 22 -15.14 5.87 2.26
C PHE A 22 -16.17 4.74 2.09
N ARG A 23 -16.17 3.76 2.99
CA ARG A 23 -17.07 2.61 3.04
C ARG A 23 -17.35 2.25 4.50
N PRO A 24 -18.49 1.60 4.83
CA PRO A 24 -18.74 1.13 6.18
C PRO A 24 -17.61 0.22 6.71
N GLU A 25 -17.26 0.38 7.97
CA GLU A 25 -16.29 -0.47 8.66
C GLU A 25 -16.67 -1.95 8.57
N GLY A 26 -15.68 -2.80 8.34
CA GLY A 26 -15.85 -4.25 8.18
C GLY A 26 -16.37 -4.71 6.82
N TRP A 27 -16.73 -3.80 5.90
CA TRP A 27 -17.13 -4.20 4.55
C TRP A 27 -15.94 -4.58 3.69
N THR A 28 -16.02 -5.74 3.03
CA THR A 28 -15.04 -6.12 2.01
C THR A 28 -15.03 -5.16 0.83
N SER A 29 -13.94 -5.18 0.07
CA SER A 29 -13.75 -4.40 -1.15
C SER A 29 -12.90 -5.17 -2.18
N ALA A 30 -12.58 -4.54 -3.31
CA ALA A 30 -11.62 -5.09 -4.27
C ALA A 30 -10.18 -5.11 -3.71
N ASP A 31 -9.97 -4.38 -2.62
CA ASP A 31 -8.77 -4.35 -1.81
C ASP A 31 -9.00 -5.05 -0.47
N ALA A 32 -8.07 -5.91 -0.07
CA ALA A 32 -8.20 -6.70 1.16
C ALA A 32 -8.23 -5.86 2.45
N SER A 33 -7.62 -4.68 2.45
CA SER A 33 -7.64 -3.72 3.56
C SER A 33 -8.87 -2.82 3.57
N GLY A 34 -9.70 -2.85 2.51
CA GLY A 34 -10.85 -1.96 2.35
C GLY A 34 -10.51 -0.57 1.81
N MET A 35 -9.23 -0.31 1.48
CA MET A 35 -8.77 0.99 0.99
C MET A 35 -9.00 1.19 -0.52
N PRO A 36 -9.11 2.44 -1.00
CA PRO A 36 -9.08 2.71 -2.44
C PRO A 36 -7.70 2.38 -3.03
N ILE A 37 -7.68 1.64 -4.15
CA ILE A 37 -6.44 1.18 -4.79
C ILE A 37 -5.68 2.34 -5.45
N PHE A 38 -6.36 3.09 -6.32
CA PHE A 38 -5.75 4.10 -7.19
C PHE A 38 -4.93 5.19 -6.48
N PRO A 39 -5.36 5.79 -5.35
CA PRO A 39 -4.56 6.83 -4.68
C PRO A 39 -3.29 6.30 -4.00
N LEU A 40 -3.05 4.98 -3.99
CA LEU A 40 -1.90 4.36 -3.35
C LEU A 40 -0.92 3.70 -4.33
N VAL A 41 -1.15 3.79 -5.65
CA VAL A 41 -0.25 3.22 -6.66
C VAL A 41 0.67 4.28 -7.25
N VAL A 42 1.88 3.88 -7.64
CA VAL A 42 2.81 4.75 -8.39
C VAL A 42 2.25 5.05 -9.78
N ARG A 43 2.31 6.31 -10.22
CA ARG A 43 1.84 6.74 -11.54
C ARG A 43 2.94 7.30 -12.43
N HIS A 44 2.74 7.21 -13.74
CA HIS A 44 3.72 7.67 -14.72
C HIS A 44 4.01 9.18 -14.64
N ASP A 45 2.97 10.01 -14.45
CA ASP A 45 3.10 11.46 -14.36
C ASP A 45 3.94 11.90 -13.15
N GLU A 46 3.92 11.13 -12.06
CA GLU A 46 4.73 11.36 -10.86
C GLU A 46 6.20 11.04 -11.11
N LEU A 47 6.46 9.92 -11.79
CA LEU A 47 7.81 9.56 -12.23
C LEU A 47 8.38 10.57 -13.22
N GLN A 48 7.54 11.11 -14.12
CA GLN A 48 7.92 12.16 -15.04
C GLN A 48 8.20 13.50 -14.33
N ARG A 49 7.38 13.85 -13.32
CA ARG A 49 7.55 15.08 -12.52
C ARG A 49 8.75 14.99 -11.57
N GLY A 50 9.18 13.78 -11.21
CA GLY A 50 10.26 13.57 -10.27
C GLY A 50 9.82 13.48 -8.81
N VAL A 51 8.51 13.38 -8.52
CA VAL A 51 7.99 13.39 -7.16
C VAL A 51 6.66 12.64 -7.06
N ILE A 52 6.52 11.86 -5.99
CA ILE A 52 5.27 11.23 -5.55
C ILE A 52 4.94 11.84 -4.19
N GLU A 53 3.71 12.30 -4.01
CA GLU A 53 3.29 13.13 -2.85
C GLU A 53 2.26 12.42 -1.95
N HIS A 54 2.23 11.08 -2.00
CA HIS A 54 1.30 10.27 -1.25
C HIS A 54 1.97 8.98 -0.74
N ALA A 55 1.32 8.34 0.23
CA ALA A 55 1.73 7.02 0.69
C ALA A 55 1.47 5.97 -0.40
N LEU A 56 2.30 4.94 -0.44
CA LEU A 56 2.16 3.84 -1.38
C LEU A 56 1.43 2.66 -0.72
N ARG A 57 0.87 1.76 -1.51
CA ARG A 57 0.41 0.45 -1.01
C ARG A 57 1.48 -0.61 -1.16
N VAL A 58 1.51 -1.53 -0.21
CA VAL A 58 2.40 -2.69 -0.22
C VAL A 58 1.65 -3.96 0.14
N THR A 59 2.07 -5.08 -0.43
CA THR A 59 1.60 -6.41 -0.02
C THR A 59 2.63 -7.11 0.87
N VAL A 60 2.13 -7.94 1.79
CA VAL A 60 2.93 -8.79 2.67
C VAL A 60 2.38 -10.21 2.60
N SER A 61 3.17 -11.23 2.89
CA SER A 61 2.73 -12.62 2.78
C SER A 61 1.61 -12.98 3.75
N ARG A 62 1.61 -12.39 4.95
CA ARG A 62 0.62 -12.66 6.00
C ARG A 62 0.34 -11.43 6.84
N THR A 63 -0.93 -11.27 7.19
CA THR A 63 -1.44 -10.30 8.17
C THR A 63 -2.17 -11.00 9.31
N ARG A 64 -2.41 -10.30 10.42
CA ARG A 64 -3.32 -10.75 11.49
C ARG A 64 -4.75 -10.30 11.25
N GLN A 65 -5.70 -10.90 11.98
CA GLN A 65 -7.13 -10.56 11.99
C GLN A 65 -7.38 -9.22 12.70
N ALA A 66 -6.77 -8.15 12.19
CA ALA A 66 -6.94 -6.79 12.67
C ALA A 66 -6.54 -5.79 11.58
N TYR A 67 -7.09 -4.58 11.68
CA TYR A 67 -6.77 -3.45 10.82
C TYR A 67 -6.54 -2.19 11.67
N VAL A 68 -5.95 -1.18 11.06
CA VAL A 68 -5.80 0.17 11.60
C VAL A 68 -6.13 1.17 10.49
N TYR A 69 -6.77 2.28 10.84
CA TYR A 69 -7.09 3.34 9.89
C TYR A 69 -5.85 3.75 9.08
N PRO A 70 -5.95 3.94 7.74
CA PRO A 70 -7.17 4.07 6.94
C PRO A 70 -7.77 2.76 6.41
N ALA A 71 -7.23 1.58 6.79
CA ALA A 71 -7.88 0.32 6.47
C ALA A 71 -9.16 0.15 7.31
N THR A 72 -10.19 -0.43 6.69
CA THR A 72 -11.51 -0.65 7.29
C THR A 72 -11.86 -2.13 7.40
N HIS A 73 -11.00 -3.01 6.90
CA HIS A 73 -11.22 -4.46 6.88
C HIS A 73 -9.90 -5.24 6.92
N TYR A 74 -9.99 -6.56 7.20
CA TYR A 74 -8.85 -7.49 7.22
C TYR A 74 -9.14 -8.72 6.35
N ALA A 75 -8.10 -9.41 5.88
CA ALA A 75 -8.24 -10.63 5.08
C ALA A 75 -7.45 -11.82 5.67
N SER A 76 -7.56 -12.04 6.99
CA SER A 76 -6.85 -13.09 7.70
C SER A 76 -7.68 -13.67 8.84
N GLN A 77 -7.41 -14.91 9.22
CA GLN A 77 -7.94 -15.59 10.41
C GLN A 77 -6.89 -15.73 11.53
N SER A 78 -5.67 -15.25 11.31
CA SER A 78 -4.58 -15.44 12.27
C SER A 78 -4.64 -14.38 13.37
N SER A 79 -4.57 -14.80 14.63
CA SER A 79 -4.45 -13.91 15.79
C SER A 79 -3.01 -13.62 16.21
N ASN A 80 -1.99 -14.04 15.43
CA ASN A 80 -0.59 -13.85 15.81
C ASN A 80 -0.22 -12.36 15.79
N GLU A 81 0.06 -11.80 16.96
CA GLU A 81 0.40 -10.38 17.12
C GLU A 81 1.70 -9.96 16.44
N ASN A 82 2.59 -10.91 16.10
CA ASN A 82 3.82 -10.63 15.36
C ASN A 82 3.59 -10.39 13.86
N LEU A 83 2.36 -10.58 13.36
CA LEU A 83 2.00 -10.24 11.98
C LEU A 83 1.49 -8.80 11.88
N PRO A 84 1.76 -8.08 10.78
CA PRO A 84 1.23 -6.75 10.56
C PRO A 84 -0.31 -6.76 10.46
N ARG A 85 -0.92 -5.62 10.78
CA ARG A 85 -2.34 -5.34 10.51
C ARG A 85 -2.52 -4.86 9.08
N MET A 86 -3.72 -5.00 8.53
CA MET A 86 -4.09 -4.18 7.37
C MET A 86 -4.07 -2.70 7.75
N GLY A 87 -3.63 -1.85 6.83
CA GLY A 87 -3.47 -0.40 7.05
C GLY A 87 -2.24 -0.01 7.87
N GLU A 88 -1.46 -0.98 8.39
CA GLU A 88 -0.23 -0.68 9.11
C GLU A 88 0.68 0.19 8.24
N ARG A 89 1.14 1.32 8.80
CA ARG A 89 2.04 2.22 8.10
C ARG A 89 3.47 1.85 8.39
N ILE A 90 4.22 1.53 7.34
CA ILE A 90 5.65 1.23 7.40
C ILE A 90 6.40 2.26 6.57
N ARG A 91 7.63 2.59 6.93
CA ARG A 91 8.38 3.67 6.29
C ARG A 91 9.80 3.23 6.03
N LEU A 92 10.34 3.56 4.85
CA LEU A 92 11.73 3.30 4.56
C LEU A 92 12.58 4.14 5.51
N ARG A 93 13.57 3.55 6.17
CA ARG A 93 14.39 4.29 7.13
C ARG A 93 15.07 5.49 6.46
N ALA A 94 15.22 6.55 7.24
CA ALA A 94 15.86 7.79 6.79
C ALA A 94 17.31 7.56 6.30
N ASP A 95 18.02 6.58 6.87
CA ASP A 95 19.42 6.26 6.58
C ASP A 95 19.64 5.37 5.35
N TYR A 96 18.58 4.85 4.71
CA TYR A 96 18.70 4.02 3.52
C TYR A 96 19.31 4.80 2.34
N ASP A 97 20.39 4.32 1.74
CA ASP A 97 21.04 5.00 0.62
C ASP A 97 20.26 4.83 -0.70
N VAL A 98 19.52 5.87 -1.08
CA VAL A 98 18.72 5.87 -2.32
C VAL A 98 19.57 6.11 -3.57
N SER A 99 20.76 6.72 -3.44
CA SER A 99 21.54 7.23 -4.59
C SER A 99 22.03 6.13 -5.55
N ARG A 100 22.02 4.87 -5.10
CA ARG A 100 22.49 3.70 -5.86
C ARG A 100 21.45 3.15 -6.85
N HIS A 101 20.24 3.68 -6.82
CA HIS A 101 19.12 3.21 -7.65
C HIS A 101 18.92 4.10 -8.88
N SER A 102 18.19 3.60 -9.88
CA SER A 102 17.80 4.39 -11.04
C SER A 102 16.92 5.59 -10.65
N PRO A 103 16.89 6.69 -11.45
CA PRO A 103 16.10 7.87 -11.11
C PRO A 103 14.62 7.59 -10.81
N PRO A 104 13.89 6.73 -11.56
CA PRO A 104 12.51 6.36 -11.22
C PRO A 104 12.38 5.69 -9.84
N VAL A 105 13.33 4.83 -9.48
CA VAL A 105 13.33 4.13 -8.19
C VAL A 105 13.69 5.09 -7.06
N GLN A 106 14.62 6.02 -7.27
CA GLN A 106 14.94 7.07 -6.29
C GLN A 106 13.69 7.88 -5.90
N ILE A 107 12.83 8.22 -6.88
CA ILE A 107 11.57 8.93 -6.63
C ILE A 107 10.65 8.11 -5.71
N ILE A 108 10.48 6.82 -6.02
CA ILE A 108 9.66 5.89 -5.24
C ILE A 108 10.22 5.73 -3.82
N LEU A 109 11.53 5.48 -3.68
CA LEU A 109 12.18 5.33 -2.39
C LEU A 109 12.09 6.60 -1.54
N THR A 110 12.20 7.77 -2.17
CA THR A 110 12.01 9.06 -1.51
C THR A 110 10.59 9.18 -0.98
N ALA A 111 9.59 8.78 -1.76
CA ALA A 111 8.20 8.74 -1.30
C ALA A 111 7.99 7.74 -0.15
N MET A 112 8.64 6.58 -0.19
CA MET A 112 8.62 5.60 0.91
C MET A 112 9.26 6.13 2.19
N LYS A 113 10.27 7.03 2.10
CA LYS A 113 10.85 7.71 3.27
C LYS A 113 9.93 8.80 3.80
N THR A 114 9.28 9.55 2.93
CA THR A 114 8.48 10.72 3.35
C THR A 114 7.07 10.33 3.79
N TYR A 115 6.39 9.54 2.96
CA TYR A 115 4.99 9.17 3.13
C TYR A 115 4.79 7.73 3.58
N GLY A 116 5.81 6.87 3.45
CA GLY A 116 5.68 5.46 3.84
C GLY A 116 4.76 4.66 2.92
N LEU A 117 4.47 3.45 3.36
CA LEU A 117 3.62 2.47 2.71
C LEU A 117 2.54 1.98 3.67
N LEU A 118 1.38 1.64 3.12
CA LEU A 118 0.25 1.05 3.84
C LEU A 118 0.11 -0.42 3.44
N VAL A 119 0.06 -1.31 4.43
CA VAL A 119 -0.20 -2.74 4.21
C VAL A 119 -1.62 -2.91 3.68
N ALA A 120 -1.75 -3.27 2.41
CA ALA A 120 -3.03 -3.27 1.71
C ALA A 120 -3.56 -4.67 1.38
N ASP A 121 -2.68 -5.65 1.22
CA ASP A 121 -3.07 -7.00 0.82
C ASP A 121 -2.11 -8.09 1.28
N ASN A 122 -2.62 -9.32 1.28
CA ASN A 122 -1.82 -10.52 1.43
C ASN A 122 -1.32 -10.98 0.04
N GLY A 123 -0.01 -10.95 -0.18
CA GLY A 123 0.58 -11.23 -1.47
C GLY A 123 2.10 -11.43 -1.41
N ILE A 124 2.80 -11.00 -2.46
CA ILE A 124 4.26 -11.05 -2.50
C ILE A 124 4.80 -10.07 -1.48
N ASP A 125 5.73 -10.50 -0.62
CA ASP A 125 6.35 -9.62 0.36
C ASP A 125 6.99 -8.40 -0.31
N TRP A 126 6.70 -7.21 0.23
CA TRP A 126 7.27 -5.93 -0.18
C TRP A 126 6.95 -5.51 -1.62
N ALA A 127 5.91 -6.07 -2.24
CA ALA A 127 5.50 -5.66 -3.57
C ALA A 127 4.70 -4.35 -3.53
N VAL A 128 5.23 -3.34 -4.21
CA VAL A 128 4.59 -2.03 -4.41
C VAL A 128 3.74 -2.08 -5.67
N SER A 129 2.54 -1.52 -5.60
CA SER A 129 1.65 -1.44 -6.76
C SER A 129 1.97 -0.23 -7.65
N VAL A 130 1.93 -0.46 -8.95
CA VAL A 130 2.07 0.56 -9.99
C VAL A 130 0.81 0.60 -10.83
N ALA A 131 0.47 1.76 -11.39
CA ALA A 131 -0.61 1.86 -12.36
C ALA A 131 -0.31 0.96 -13.57
N ALA A 132 -1.36 0.40 -14.19
CA ALA A 132 -1.26 -0.38 -15.42
C ALA A 132 -0.99 0.54 -16.63
N ASP A 133 0.17 1.18 -16.63
CA ASP A 133 0.59 2.15 -17.64
C ASP A 133 1.89 1.68 -18.30
N PRO A 134 1.90 1.41 -19.62
CA PRO A 134 3.06 0.87 -20.32
C PRO A 134 4.27 1.84 -20.38
N ARG A 135 4.07 3.11 -20.00
CA ARG A 135 5.15 4.11 -19.93
C ARG A 135 5.93 4.03 -18.62
N ILE A 136 5.45 3.28 -17.63
CA ILE A 136 6.20 3.02 -16.40
C ILE A 136 7.30 1.99 -16.73
N PRO A 137 8.58 2.29 -16.44
CA PRO A 137 9.67 1.37 -16.74
C PRO A 137 9.61 0.10 -15.87
N ASN A 138 10.42 -0.90 -16.19
CA ASN A 138 10.54 -2.07 -15.33
C ASN A 138 11.30 -1.73 -14.04
N LEU A 139 10.57 -1.61 -12.93
CA LEU A 139 11.11 -1.26 -11.60
C LEU A 139 11.45 -2.49 -10.75
N HIS A 140 11.00 -3.68 -11.16
CA HIS A 140 10.96 -4.87 -10.29
C HIS A 140 12.35 -5.35 -9.85
N SER A 141 13.37 -5.22 -10.70
CA SER A 141 14.72 -5.70 -10.41
C SER A 141 15.41 -4.92 -9.29
N GLU A 142 15.05 -3.65 -9.10
CA GLU A 142 15.62 -2.79 -8.07
C GLU A 142 14.77 -2.81 -6.80
N LEU A 143 13.44 -2.71 -6.93
CA LEU A 143 12.54 -2.71 -5.77
C LEU A 143 12.61 -4.03 -4.98
N ARG A 144 12.86 -5.17 -5.63
CA ARG A 144 13.05 -6.46 -4.95
C ARG A 144 14.34 -6.57 -4.11
N LYS A 145 15.28 -5.63 -4.26
CA LYS A 145 16.51 -5.61 -3.46
C LYS A 145 16.29 -4.98 -2.09
N ILE A 146 15.21 -4.22 -1.92
CA ILE A 146 14.86 -3.58 -0.65
C ILE A 146 14.32 -4.67 0.28
N GLN A 147 14.87 -4.75 1.48
CA GLN A 147 14.52 -5.78 2.45
C GLN A 147 13.56 -5.21 3.49
N GLY A 148 12.78 -6.08 4.12
CA GLY A 148 11.92 -5.65 5.24
C GLY A 148 12.71 -5.03 6.40
N SER A 149 13.96 -5.46 6.57
CA SER A 149 14.88 -4.87 7.54
C SER A 149 15.18 -3.41 7.23
N ASP A 150 14.97 -2.88 6.02
CA ASP A 150 15.18 -1.47 5.66
C ASP A 150 14.04 -0.54 6.07
N PHE A 151 12.96 -1.09 6.63
CA PHE A 151 11.78 -0.36 7.04
C PHE A 151 11.63 -0.30 8.56
N GLU A 152 10.87 0.69 9.00
CA GLU A 152 10.39 0.85 10.38
C GLU A 152 8.86 0.95 10.39
N VAL A 153 8.24 0.52 11.48
CA VAL A 153 6.79 0.71 11.69
C VAL A 153 6.55 2.13 12.20
N VAL A 154 5.64 2.85 11.57
CA VAL A 154 5.22 4.17 12.01
C VAL A 154 4.12 4.00 13.05
N VAL A 155 4.46 4.29 14.31
CA VAL A 155 3.51 4.23 15.41
C VAL A 155 2.74 5.54 15.47
N ALA A 156 1.42 5.45 15.56
CA ALA A 156 0.59 6.62 15.79
C ALA A 156 0.90 7.23 17.17
N PRO A 157 0.86 8.55 17.33
CA PRO A 157 0.93 9.20 18.64
C PRO A 157 -0.12 8.63 19.61
N GLU A 158 0.14 8.68 20.91
CA GLU A 158 -0.77 8.13 21.94
C GLU A 158 -2.17 8.80 21.92
N ASP A 159 -2.26 10.04 21.45
CA ASP A 159 -3.48 10.84 21.32
C ASP A 159 -4.15 10.74 19.94
N TYR A 160 -3.67 9.85 19.06
CA TYR A 160 -4.27 9.65 17.75
C TYR A 160 -5.64 8.97 17.86
N HIS A 161 -6.67 9.67 17.36
CA HIS A 161 -7.99 9.11 17.16
C HIS A 161 -8.27 8.98 15.65
N PRO A 162 -8.74 7.82 15.16
CA PRO A 162 -9.15 7.70 13.77
C PRO A 162 -10.32 8.66 13.48
N PRO A 163 -10.42 9.21 12.26
CA PRO A 163 -11.56 10.01 11.85
C PRO A 163 -12.87 9.22 12.06
N GLN A 164 -13.91 9.88 12.58
CA GLN A 164 -15.27 9.33 12.69
C GLN A 164 -16.00 9.35 11.37
#